data_AF-A0A0N1N5N9-F1
#
_entry.id   AF-A0A0N1N5N9-F1
#
_cell.length_a   1.000
_cell.length_b   1.000
_cell.length_c   1.000
_cell.angle_alpha   90.00
_cell.angle_beta   90.00
_cell.angle_gamma   90.00
#
_symmetry.space_group_name_H-M   'P 1'
#
loop_
_entity.id
_entity.type
_entity.pdbx_description
1 polymer ?
#
loop_
_entity_poly.entity_id
_entity_poly.type
_entity_poly.pdbx_seq_one_letter_code
_entity_poly.pdbx_strand_id
1 'polypeptide(L)'
;MARAVMYDNIRRAGTFLAPSALALPLMAMVAPGARAEGMPQLDFGNPYVIGQVIWGAGIFLVLYLLLSRSALPKVEKVLSLRRQTIETDLGIAHKAKTRADEAVADLHEARRKALADAQANVDKVVEEARLAAARQTEEMNARLATEIQDAETRIAQARGQALASVREISTTTAETLIHQLSGIAAPADFVTAKVGSAAAARGL
;
A
#
# COMPACT_ATOMS: atom_id res chain seq x y z
N MET A 1 -13.20 24.96 10.64
CA MET A 1 -13.29 25.84 11.83
C MET A 1 -14.72 25.83 12.40
N ALA A 2 -15.21 24.71 12.91
CA ALA A 2 -16.61 24.59 13.38
C ALA A 2 -16.79 23.55 14.51
N ARG A 3 -15.80 23.42 15.41
CA ARG A 3 -15.84 22.44 16.51
C ARG A 3 -15.29 22.97 17.85
N ALA A 4 -15.33 24.29 18.05
CA ALA A 4 -14.73 24.93 19.23
C ALA A 4 -15.72 25.72 20.12
N VAL A 5 -17.03 25.72 19.83
CA VAL A 5 -18.00 26.60 20.54
C VAL A 5 -18.89 25.85 21.53
N MET A 6 -18.79 24.53 21.64
CA MET A 6 -19.77 23.72 22.39
C MET A 6 -19.27 23.18 23.74
N TYR A 7 -18.38 23.90 24.42
CA TYR A 7 -17.86 23.50 25.74
C TYR A 7 -17.69 24.64 26.76
N ASP A 8 -18.57 25.65 26.73
CA ASP A 8 -18.48 26.80 27.64
C ASP A 8 -19.81 27.16 28.33
N ASN A 9 -20.54 26.18 28.88
CA ASN A 9 -21.83 26.47 29.54
C ASN A 9 -22.04 25.82 30.91
N ILE A 10 -20.97 25.57 31.70
CA ILE A 10 -21.09 25.00 33.06
C ILE A 10 -20.31 25.84 34.11
N ARG A 11 -20.19 27.16 33.92
CA ARG A 11 -19.56 28.05 34.93
C ARG A 11 -20.39 29.27 35.36
N ARG A 12 -21.69 29.31 35.06
CA ARG A 12 -22.58 30.41 35.51
C ARG A 12 -23.87 29.87 36.13
N ALA A 13 -23.79 29.38 37.36
CA ALA A 13 -24.97 29.20 38.22
C ALA A 13 -24.50 29.09 39.68
N GLY A 14 -24.18 30.23 40.28
CA GLY A 14 -23.68 30.29 41.66
C GLY A 14 -23.65 31.71 42.22
N THR A 15 -24.71 32.48 41.97
CA THR A 15 -24.92 33.79 42.61
C THR A 15 -26.34 33.83 43.16
N PHE A 16 -26.50 33.50 44.44
CA PHE A 16 -27.69 33.84 45.24
C PHE A 16 -27.19 34.78 46.35
N LEU A 17 -27.29 36.09 46.12
CA LEU A 17 -28.35 36.95 46.62
C LEU A 17 -28.46 36.90 48.16
N ALA A 18 -27.64 37.71 48.82
CA ALA A 18 -27.81 38.07 50.22
C ALA A 18 -28.83 39.22 50.33
N PRO A 19 -29.87 39.09 51.17
CA PRO A 19 -30.62 40.25 51.64
C PRO A 19 -30.14 40.65 53.05
N SER A 20 -29.69 41.88 53.15
CA SER A 20 -29.55 42.64 54.40
C SER A 20 -30.92 43.12 54.88
N ALA A 21 -31.21 43.04 56.19
CA ALA A 21 -31.78 44.14 56.99
C ALA A 21 -32.15 43.73 58.46
N LEU A 22 -31.58 44.50 59.39
CA LEU A 22 -32.13 45.00 60.67
C LEU A 22 -32.58 44.05 61.80
N ALA A 23 -31.84 44.06 62.92
CA ALA A 23 -32.31 44.49 64.25
C ALA A 23 -31.17 44.44 65.32
N LEU A 24 -30.69 45.61 65.76
CA LEU A 24 -30.04 45.83 67.07
C LEU A 24 -31.15 45.98 68.16
N PRO A 25 -30.86 46.05 69.47
CA PRO A 25 -29.87 45.34 70.30
C PRO A 25 -30.51 44.77 71.60
N LEU A 26 -29.93 43.76 72.25
CA LEU A 26 -30.24 43.50 73.67
C LEU A 26 -28.99 43.11 74.47
N MET A 27 -28.46 44.15 75.11
CA MET A 27 -27.81 44.19 76.42
C MET A 27 -27.54 42.83 77.09
N ALA A 28 -26.26 42.50 77.23
CA ALA A 28 -25.78 41.51 78.18
C ALA A 28 -26.09 41.98 79.60
N MET A 29 -27.14 41.43 80.21
CA MET A 29 -27.34 41.47 81.65
C MET A 29 -26.90 40.12 82.21
N VAL A 30 -25.72 40.11 82.82
CA VAL A 30 -25.21 38.94 83.56
C VAL A 30 -26.08 38.76 84.80
N ALA A 31 -26.90 37.70 84.81
CA ALA A 31 -27.50 37.19 86.03
C ALA A 31 -26.46 36.32 86.77
N PRO A 32 -26.07 36.63 88.01
CA PRO A 32 -25.12 35.83 88.75
C PRO A 32 -25.83 34.63 89.39
N GLY A 33 -25.42 33.43 88.98
CA GLY A 33 -25.67 32.19 89.71
C GLY A 33 -26.41 31.12 88.93
N ALA A 34 -25.67 30.19 88.32
CA ALA A 34 -25.98 28.76 88.34
C ALA A 34 -24.90 27.94 87.60
N ARG A 35 -23.95 27.45 88.40
CA ARG A 35 -23.26 26.13 88.38
C ARG A 35 -22.77 25.53 87.05
N ALA A 36 -21.51 25.10 87.09
CA ALA A 36 -20.93 24.10 86.20
C ALA A 36 -21.60 22.74 86.42
N GLU A 37 -22.72 22.54 85.73
CA GLU A 37 -23.33 21.24 85.48
C GLU A 37 -23.00 20.94 84.01
N GLY A 38 -22.47 19.74 83.71
CA GLY A 38 -21.96 19.37 82.39
C GLY A 38 -22.97 19.75 81.29
N MET A 39 -22.45 20.22 80.14
CA MET A 39 -23.23 20.81 79.05
C MET A 39 -24.67 20.27 79.02
N PRO A 40 -25.71 21.07 79.35
CA PRO A 40 -27.09 20.60 79.55
C PRO A 40 -27.75 20.01 78.28
N GLN A 41 -27.00 19.94 77.18
CA GLN A 41 -27.35 19.26 75.93
C GLN A 41 -27.05 17.76 75.93
N LEU A 42 -26.24 17.24 76.87
CA LEU A 42 -25.88 15.81 76.98
C LEU A 42 -26.33 15.17 78.31
N ASP A 43 -27.29 15.76 79.00
CA ASP A 43 -27.89 15.15 80.20
C ASP A 43 -28.92 14.08 79.82
N PHE A 44 -28.45 12.83 79.73
CA PHE A 44 -29.26 11.65 79.41
C PHE A 44 -30.24 11.25 80.52
N GLY A 45 -30.25 11.92 81.67
CA GLY A 45 -31.24 11.74 82.74
C GLY A 45 -32.54 12.52 82.53
N ASN A 46 -32.58 13.39 81.53
CA ASN A 46 -33.75 14.24 81.25
C ASN A 46 -34.75 13.54 80.29
N PRO A 47 -36.03 13.34 80.69
CA PRO A 47 -37.04 12.66 79.88
C PRO A 47 -37.25 13.27 78.47
N TYR A 48 -37.00 14.57 78.30
CA TYR A 48 -37.16 15.26 77.02
C TYR A 48 -36.07 14.88 75.99
N VAL A 49 -34.84 14.62 76.45
CA VAL A 49 -33.72 14.22 75.56
C VAL A 49 -33.96 12.81 75.01
N ILE A 50 -34.47 11.90 75.85
CA ILE A 50 -34.83 10.53 75.43
C ILE A 50 -35.98 10.56 74.41
N GLY A 51 -37.01 11.39 74.64
CA GLY A 51 -38.11 11.58 73.70
C GLY A 51 -37.65 12.12 72.33
N GLN A 52 -36.72 13.08 72.32
CA GLN A 52 -36.16 13.64 71.09
C GLN A 52 -35.35 12.60 70.30
N VAL A 53 -34.57 11.74 70.99
CA VAL A 53 -33.82 10.66 70.34
C VAL A 53 -34.75 9.60 69.77
N ILE A 54 -35.79 9.17 70.50
CA ILE A 54 -36.76 8.19 70.01
C ILE A 54 -37.52 8.73 68.80
N TRP A 55 -37.97 9.98 68.85
CA TRP A 55 -38.67 10.62 67.74
C TRP A 55 -37.73 10.85 66.54
N GLY A 56 -36.49 11.28 66.78
CA GLY A 56 -35.46 11.43 65.77
C GLY A 56 -35.13 10.09 65.10
N ALA A 57 -35.00 9.01 65.87
CA ALA A 57 -34.84 7.67 65.35
C ALA A 57 -36.07 7.21 64.53
N GLY A 58 -37.28 7.57 64.95
CA GLY A 58 -38.51 7.30 64.20
C GLY A 58 -38.53 7.98 62.83
N ILE A 59 -38.26 9.29 62.77
CA ILE A 59 -38.16 10.03 61.51
C ILE A 59 -37.01 9.50 60.65
N PHE A 60 -35.85 9.23 61.25
CA PHE A 60 -34.71 8.66 60.55
C PHE A 60 -35.03 7.29 59.93
N LEU A 61 -35.74 6.41 60.67
CA LEU A 61 -36.17 5.12 60.16
C LEU A 61 -37.15 5.26 58.99
N VAL A 62 -38.13 6.16 59.10
CA VAL A 62 -39.08 6.43 58.01
C VAL A 62 -38.34 6.96 56.77
N LEU A 63 -37.41 7.90 56.95
CA LEU A 63 -36.61 8.45 55.87
C LEU A 63 -35.68 7.39 55.25
N TYR A 64 -35.08 6.55 56.07
CA TYR A 64 -34.24 5.43 55.63
C TYR A 64 -35.04 4.44 54.77
N LEU A 65 -36.24 4.04 55.20
CA LEU A 65 -37.11 3.16 54.43
C LEU A 65 -37.55 3.79 53.10
N LEU A 66 -37.84 5.10 53.09
CA LEU A 66 -38.19 5.82 51.88
C LEU A 66 -37.03 5.88 50.87
N LEU A 67 -35.80 6.15 51.33
CA LEU A 67 -34.60 6.16 50.50
C LEU A 67 -34.24 4.76 50.01
N SER A 68 -34.28 3.77 50.89
CA SER A 68 -33.99 2.38 50.58
C SER A 68 -34.89 1.87 49.47
N ARG A 69 -36.19 2.21 49.53
CA ARG A 69 -37.19 1.70 48.59
C ARG A 69 -37.36 2.55 47.32
N SER A 70 -36.93 3.82 47.31
CA SER A 70 -37.15 4.73 46.17
C SER A 70 -35.88 5.32 45.56
N ALA A 71 -34.90 5.71 46.38
CA ALA A 71 -33.69 6.37 45.88
C ALA A 71 -32.64 5.37 45.40
N LEU A 72 -32.35 4.33 46.18
CA LEU A 72 -31.39 3.27 45.79
C LEU A 72 -31.74 2.55 44.48
N PRO A 73 -32.99 2.09 44.24
CA PRO A 73 -33.31 1.40 42.98
C PRO A 73 -33.16 2.30 41.74
N LYS A 74 -33.32 3.63 41.88
CA LYS A 74 -33.09 4.56 40.78
C LYS A 74 -31.60 4.65 40.42
N VAL A 75 -30.72 4.66 41.42
CA VAL A 75 -29.26 4.68 41.21
C VAL A 75 -28.80 3.36 40.58
N GLU A 76 -29.31 2.23 41.05
CA GLU A 76 -29.03 0.91 40.49
C GLU A 76 -29.45 0.79 39.02
N LYS A 77 -30.62 1.32 38.66
CA LYS A 77 -31.10 1.37 37.28
C LYS A 77 -30.16 2.17 36.36
N VAL A 78 -29.65 3.31 36.83
CA VAL A 78 -28.69 4.11 36.05
C VAL A 78 -27.35 3.40 35.90
N LEU A 79 -26.87 2.76 36.97
CA LEU A 79 -25.60 2.04 36.94
C LEU A 79 -25.67 0.80 36.02
N SER A 80 -26.76 0.04 36.09
CA SER A 80 -26.99 -1.11 35.20
C SER A 80 -27.13 -0.68 33.74
N LEU A 81 -27.86 0.40 33.45
CA LEU A 81 -27.97 0.94 32.09
C LEU A 81 -26.58 1.33 31.55
N ARG A 82 -25.78 2.08 32.32
CA ARG A 82 -24.42 2.46 31.91
C ARG A 82 -23.54 1.24 31.66
N ARG A 83 -23.60 0.24 32.55
CA ARG A 83 -22.85 -1.01 32.38
C ARG A 83 -23.26 -1.73 31.09
N GLN A 84 -24.56 -1.85 30.83
CA GLN A 84 -25.09 -2.48 29.63
C GLN A 84 -24.69 -1.73 28.36
N THR A 85 -24.73 -0.39 28.37
CA THR A 85 -24.26 0.43 27.24
C THR A 85 -22.77 0.21 27.00
N ILE A 86 -21.93 0.26 28.04
CA ILE A 86 -20.48 0.01 27.91
C ILE A 86 -20.20 -1.38 27.35
N GLU A 87 -20.88 -2.42 27.86
CA GLU A 87 -20.73 -3.79 27.38
C GLU A 87 -21.16 -3.92 25.91
N THR A 88 -22.27 -3.27 25.53
CA THR A 88 -22.75 -3.23 24.15
C THR A 88 -21.75 -2.54 23.24
N ASP A 89 -21.24 -1.37 23.64
CA ASP A 89 -20.28 -0.58 22.87
C ASP A 89 -18.94 -1.31 22.72
N LEU A 90 -18.46 -1.96 23.79
CA LEU A 90 -17.28 -2.83 23.74
C LEU A 90 -17.51 -4.02 22.81
N GLY A 91 -18.68 -4.65 22.87
CA GLY A 91 -19.04 -5.74 21.97
C GLY A 91 -19.07 -5.32 20.50
N ILE A 92 -19.62 -4.13 20.20
CA ILE A 92 -19.61 -3.55 18.86
C ILE A 92 -18.18 -3.23 18.42
N ALA A 93 -17.37 -2.61 19.28
CA ALA A 93 -15.98 -2.27 18.99
C ALA A 93 -15.13 -3.54 18.72
N HIS A 94 -15.29 -4.59 19.52
CA HIS A 94 -14.63 -5.87 19.29
C HIS A 94 -15.05 -6.51 17.97
N LYS A 95 -16.35 -6.55 17.66
CA LYS A 95 -16.84 -7.07 16.37
C LYS A 95 -16.32 -6.24 15.20
N ALA A 96 -16.28 -4.92 15.32
CA ALA A 96 -15.73 -4.03 14.29
C ALA A 96 -14.23 -4.28 14.09
N LYS A 97 -13.47 -4.46 15.18
CA LYS A 97 -12.06 -4.83 15.13
C LYS A 97 -11.85 -6.18 14.44
N THR A 98 -12.58 -7.23 14.85
CA THR A 98 -12.47 -8.56 14.24
C THR A 98 -12.76 -8.51 12.74
N ARG A 99 -13.83 -7.83 12.31
CA ARG A 99 -14.11 -7.66 10.88
C ARG A 99 -13.03 -6.89 10.13
N ALA A 100 -12.41 -5.89 10.77
CA ALA A 100 -11.30 -5.16 10.17
C ALA A 100 -10.06 -6.06 10.04
N ASP A 101 -9.75 -6.84 11.06
CA ASP A 101 -8.63 -7.80 11.04
C ASP A 101 -8.85 -8.89 9.98
N GLU A 102 -10.08 -9.41 9.84
CA GLU A 102 -10.49 -10.35 8.77
C GLU A 102 -10.33 -9.71 7.39
N ALA A 103 -10.86 -8.50 7.18
CA ALA A 103 -10.74 -7.80 5.89
C ALA A 103 -9.28 -7.50 5.52
N VAL A 104 -8.44 -7.18 6.51
CA VAL A 104 -7.00 -6.98 6.33
C VAL A 104 -6.32 -8.29 5.94
N ALA A 105 -6.67 -9.41 6.58
CA ALA A 105 -6.14 -10.73 6.24
C ALA A 105 -6.51 -11.14 4.80
N ASP A 106 -7.77 -10.96 4.40
CA ASP A 106 -8.25 -11.24 3.05
C ASP A 106 -7.52 -10.38 2.00
N LEU A 107 -7.33 -9.09 2.28
CA LEU A 107 -6.59 -8.19 1.40
C LEU A 107 -5.13 -8.61 1.27
N HIS A 108 -4.49 -9.01 2.36
CA HIS A 108 -3.13 -9.54 2.33
C HIS A 108 -3.03 -10.82 1.51
N GLU A 109 -3.98 -11.75 1.63
CA GLU A 109 -4.03 -12.96 0.83
C GLU A 109 -4.23 -12.67 -0.65
N ALA A 110 -5.22 -11.84 -0.99
CA ALA A 110 -5.50 -11.42 -2.36
C ALA A 110 -4.27 -10.73 -2.98
N ARG A 111 -3.57 -9.88 -2.21
CA ARG A 111 -2.34 -9.22 -2.66
C ARG A 111 -1.21 -10.23 -2.89
N ARG A 112 -0.99 -11.19 -1.99
CA ARG A 112 0.02 -12.24 -2.18
C ARG A 112 -0.27 -13.06 -3.44
N LYS A 113 -1.53 -13.43 -3.65
CA LYS A 113 -1.97 -14.17 -4.85
C LYS A 113 -1.74 -13.36 -6.12
N ALA A 114 -2.18 -12.10 -6.15
CA ALA A 114 -1.97 -11.22 -7.29
C ALA A 114 -0.49 -11.00 -7.62
N LEU A 115 0.38 -10.89 -6.62
CA LEU A 115 1.83 -10.80 -6.82
C LEU A 115 2.42 -12.11 -7.37
N ALA A 116 1.98 -13.26 -6.86
CA ALA A 116 2.42 -14.56 -7.37
C ALA A 116 1.98 -14.78 -8.83
N ASP A 117 0.71 -14.44 -9.15
CA ASP A 117 0.18 -14.52 -10.50
C ASP A 117 0.90 -13.56 -11.46
N ALA A 118 1.18 -12.33 -11.01
CA ALA A 118 1.94 -11.35 -11.78
C ALA A 118 3.38 -11.84 -12.07
N GLN A 119 4.08 -12.38 -11.06
CA GLN A 119 5.42 -12.93 -11.24
C GLN A 119 5.41 -14.11 -12.22
N ALA A 120 4.47 -15.05 -12.06
CA ALA A 120 4.32 -16.18 -12.96
C ALA A 120 4.03 -15.74 -14.40
N ASN A 121 3.25 -14.68 -14.60
CA ASN A 121 3.00 -14.12 -15.92
C ASN A 121 4.23 -13.44 -16.51
N VAL A 122 5.01 -12.70 -15.71
CA VAL A 122 6.28 -12.11 -16.15
C VAL A 122 7.24 -13.20 -16.59
N ASP A 123 7.41 -14.26 -15.78
CA ASP A 123 8.32 -15.35 -16.10
C ASP A 123 7.89 -16.06 -17.40
N LYS A 124 6.59 -16.31 -17.59
CA LYS A 124 6.05 -16.86 -18.85
C LYS A 124 6.36 -15.97 -20.04
N VAL A 125 6.08 -14.67 -19.95
CA VAL A 125 6.31 -13.72 -21.06
C VAL A 125 7.80 -13.63 -21.39
N VAL A 126 8.68 -13.65 -20.39
CA VAL A 126 10.13 -13.63 -20.59
C VAL A 126 10.59 -14.90 -21.33
N GLU A 127 10.11 -16.08 -20.92
CA GLU A 127 10.46 -17.33 -21.59
C GLU A 127 9.88 -17.40 -23.01
N GLU A 128 8.63 -16.98 -23.23
CA GLU A 128 8.03 -16.89 -24.56
C GLU A 128 8.81 -15.93 -25.47
N ALA A 129 9.20 -14.76 -24.95
CA ALA A 129 10.01 -13.79 -25.69
C ALA A 129 11.40 -14.34 -26.03
N ARG A 130 12.05 -15.06 -25.11
CA ARG A 130 13.33 -15.74 -25.35
C ARG A 130 13.22 -16.79 -26.44
N LEU A 131 12.18 -17.62 -26.39
CA LEU A 131 11.93 -18.65 -27.41
C LEU A 131 11.62 -18.02 -28.78
N ALA A 132 10.83 -16.95 -28.81
CA ALA A 132 10.53 -16.23 -30.05
C ALA A 132 11.79 -15.58 -30.64
N ALA A 133 12.62 -14.95 -29.82
CA ALA A 133 13.89 -14.36 -30.25
C ALA A 133 14.86 -15.43 -30.79
N ALA A 134 14.94 -16.59 -30.13
CA ALA A 134 15.75 -17.71 -30.60
C ALA A 134 15.30 -18.22 -31.97
N ARG A 135 13.98 -18.42 -32.16
CA ARG A 135 13.41 -18.82 -33.47
C ARG A 135 13.69 -17.78 -34.56
N GLN A 136 13.47 -16.50 -34.27
CA GLN A 136 13.75 -15.43 -35.22
C GLN A 136 15.24 -15.39 -35.60
N THR A 137 16.13 -15.62 -34.63
CA THR A 137 17.58 -15.69 -34.88
C THR A 137 17.93 -16.88 -35.78
N GLU A 138 17.36 -18.06 -35.53
CA GLU A 138 17.56 -19.24 -36.37
C GLU A 138 17.05 -19.02 -37.79
N GLU A 139 15.86 -18.46 -37.96
CA GLU A 139 15.30 -18.12 -39.28
C GLU A 139 16.17 -17.11 -40.03
N MET A 140 16.63 -16.06 -39.34
CA MET A 140 17.52 -15.05 -39.92
C MET A 140 18.85 -15.68 -40.35
N ASN A 141 19.44 -16.54 -39.51
CA ASN A 141 20.69 -17.23 -39.84
C ASN A 141 20.52 -18.16 -41.05
N ALA A 142 19.39 -18.88 -41.15
CA ALA A 142 19.10 -19.73 -42.30
C ALA A 142 18.96 -18.92 -43.61
N ARG A 143 18.29 -17.76 -43.54
CA ARG A 143 18.18 -16.83 -44.68
C ARG A 143 19.56 -16.28 -45.08
N LEU A 144 20.34 -15.82 -44.11
CA LEU A 144 21.70 -15.32 -44.36
C LEU A 144 22.59 -16.39 -44.99
N ALA A 145 22.53 -17.64 -44.50
CA ALA A 145 23.29 -18.74 -45.09
C ALA A 145 22.92 -18.97 -46.56
N THR A 146 21.63 -18.89 -46.89
CA THR A 146 21.14 -19.00 -48.27
C THR A 146 21.63 -17.83 -49.13
N GLU A 147 21.52 -16.60 -48.64
CA GLU A 147 21.98 -15.40 -49.36
C GLU A 147 23.49 -15.41 -49.60
N ILE A 148 24.27 -15.93 -48.64
CA ILE A 148 25.72 -16.13 -48.78
C ILE A 148 26.02 -17.14 -49.88
N GLN A 149 25.34 -18.30 -49.89
CA GLN A 149 25.54 -19.32 -50.94
C GLN A 149 25.17 -18.79 -52.33
N ASP A 150 24.07 -18.04 -52.45
CA ASP A 150 23.67 -17.39 -53.70
C ASP A 150 24.70 -16.35 -54.14
N ALA A 151 25.21 -15.54 -53.21
CA ALA A 151 26.26 -14.57 -53.48
C ALA A 151 27.57 -15.23 -53.93
N GLU A 152 28.00 -16.30 -53.26
CA GLU A 152 29.18 -17.09 -53.65
C GLU A 152 29.02 -17.66 -55.06
N THR A 153 27.84 -18.19 -55.39
CA THR A 153 27.54 -18.71 -56.73
C THR A 153 27.62 -17.61 -57.79
N ARG A 154 27.02 -16.43 -57.52
CA ARG A 154 27.10 -15.27 -58.43
C ARG A 154 28.53 -14.78 -58.61
N ILE A 155 29.32 -14.73 -57.53
CA ILE A 155 30.74 -14.33 -57.60
C ILE A 155 31.54 -15.34 -58.43
N ALA A 156 31.32 -16.64 -58.25
CA ALA A 156 31.98 -17.67 -59.04
C ALA A 156 31.63 -17.56 -60.53
N GLN A 157 30.36 -17.33 -60.86
CA GLN A 157 29.91 -17.11 -62.23
C GLN A 157 30.52 -15.84 -62.85
N ALA A 158 30.47 -14.71 -62.14
CA ALA A 158 31.05 -13.45 -62.59
C ALA A 158 32.56 -13.56 -62.80
N ARG A 159 33.26 -14.27 -61.90
CA ARG A 159 34.69 -14.58 -62.05
C ARG A 159 34.97 -15.42 -63.29
N GLY A 160 34.17 -16.47 -63.53
CA GLY A 160 34.29 -17.31 -64.72
C GLY A 160 34.09 -16.53 -66.01
N GLN A 161 33.06 -15.69 -66.06
CA GLN A 161 32.79 -14.80 -67.20
C GLN A 161 33.93 -13.80 -67.43
N ALA A 162 34.41 -13.15 -66.37
CA ALA A 162 35.52 -12.20 -66.48
C ALA A 162 36.81 -12.87 -67.02
N LEU A 163 37.15 -14.06 -66.52
CA LEU A 163 38.29 -14.83 -67.02
C LEU A 163 38.12 -15.26 -68.48
N ALA A 164 36.91 -15.65 -68.89
CA ALA A 164 36.60 -15.97 -70.27
C ALA A 164 36.76 -14.76 -71.19
N SER A 165 36.20 -13.60 -70.82
CA SER A 165 36.34 -12.35 -71.58
C SER A 165 37.80 -11.89 -71.68
N VAL A 166 38.60 -12.04 -70.61
CA VAL A 166 40.03 -11.73 -70.67
C VAL A 166 40.77 -12.65 -71.64
N ARG A 167 40.44 -13.95 -71.67
CA ARG A 167 41.03 -14.91 -72.62
C ARG A 167 40.66 -14.58 -74.07
N GLU A 168 39.41 -14.19 -74.31
CA GLU A 168 38.94 -13.75 -75.64
C GLU A 168 39.69 -12.49 -76.10
N ILE A 169 39.68 -11.42 -75.29
CA ILE A 169 40.39 -10.16 -75.59
C ILE A 169 41.88 -10.42 -75.83
N SER A 170 42.52 -11.26 -75.03
CA SER A 170 43.94 -11.59 -75.17
C SER A 170 44.23 -12.35 -76.48
N THR A 171 43.35 -13.27 -76.86
CA THR A 171 43.48 -14.05 -78.10
C THR A 171 43.31 -13.14 -79.32
N THR A 172 42.24 -12.35 -79.37
CA THR A 172 41.99 -11.39 -80.47
C THR A 172 43.10 -10.35 -80.59
N THR A 173 43.63 -9.87 -79.45
CA THR A 173 44.77 -8.94 -79.45
C THR A 173 46.04 -9.60 -79.99
N ALA A 174 46.34 -10.83 -79.58
CA ALA A 174 47.50 -11.57 -80.06
C ALA A 174 47.42 -11.87 -81.56
N GLU A 175 46.24 -12.28 -82.07
CA GLU A 175 45.99 -12.49 -83.50
C GLU A 175 46.21 -11.20 -84.30
N THR A 176 45.66 -10.08 -83.83
CA THR A 176 45.81 -8.77 -84.47
C THR A 176 47.28 -8.34 -84.53
N LEU A 177 48.04 -8.53 -83.45
CA LEU A 177 49.46 -8.20 -83.40
C LEU A 177 50.29 -9.08 -84.35
N ILE A 178 50.00 -10.39 -84.43
CA ILE A 178 50.70 -11.30 -85.34
C ILE A 178 50.42 -10.91 -86.81
N HIS A 179 49.17 -10.58 -87.13
CA HIS A 179 48.78 -10.16 -88.47
C HIS A 179 49.51 -8.86 -88.88
N GLN A 180 49.60 -7.86 -87.98
CA GLN A 180 50.31 -6.62 -88.24
C GLN A 180 51.83 -6.80 -88.40
N LEU A 181 52.47 -7.68 -87.62
CA LEU A 181 53.92 -7.87 -87.63
C LEU A 181 54.43 -8.80 -88.73
N SER A 182 53.70 -9.87 -89.04
CA SER A 182 54.15 -10.92 -89.96
C SER A 182 53.51 -10.86 -91.34
N GLY A 183 52.38 -10.15 -91.50
CA GLY A 183 51.61 -10.12 -92.74
C GLY A 183 50.92 -11.44 -93.10
N ILE A 184 50.97 -12.45 -92.22
CA ILE A 184 50.38 -13.79 -92.40
C ILE A 184 49.37 -14.02 -91.28
N ALA A 185 48.19 -14.58 -91.62
CA ALA A 185 47.22 -15.01 -90.62
C ALA A 185 47.71 -16.28 -89.92
N ALA A 186 48.01 -16.21 -88.62
CA ALA A 186 48.33 -17.39 -87.85
C ALA A 186 47.10 -18.29 -87.67
N PRO A 187 47.26 -19.62 -87.59
CA PRO A 187 46.15 -20.53 -87.30
C PRO A 187 45.54 -20.20 -85.93
N ALA A 188 44.23 -19.93 -85.89
CA ALA A 188 43.51 -19.54 -84.66
C ALA A 188 43.75 -20.54 -83.52
N ASP A 189 43.71 -21.84 -83.81
CA ASP A 189 43.94 -22.92 -82.84
C ASP A 189 45.32 -22.83 -82.16
N PHE A 190 46.34 -22.40 -82.90
CA PHE A 190 47.70 -22.25 -82.36
C PHE A 190 47.80 -21.05 -81.42
N VAL A 191 47.16 -19.93 -81.76
CA VAL A 191 47.17 -18.71 -80.94
C VAL A 191 46.36 -18.94 -79.65
N THR A 192 45.18 -19.55 -79.74
CA THR A 192 44.36 -19.88 -78.56
C THR A 192 45.09 -20.84 -77.64
N ALA A 193 45.77 -21.87 -78.17
CA ALA A 193 46.55 -22.81 -77.36
C ALA A 193 47.73 -22.12 -76.65
N LYS A 194 48.44 -21.21 -77.32
CA LYS A 194 49.57 -20.48 -76.71
C LYS A 194 49.12 -19.46 -75.67
N VAL A 195 48.06 -18.69 -75.93
CA VAL A 195 47.46 -17.78 -74.96
C VAL A 195 46.92 -18.55 -73.75
N GLY A 196 46.29 -19.72 -73.97
CA GLY A 196 45.86 -20.61 -72.89
C GLY A 196 47.01 -21.11 -72.02
N SER A 197 48.12 -21.54 -72.62
CA SER A 197 49.31 -21.97 -71.87
C SER A 197 49.98 -20.83 -71.10
N ALA A 198 49.99 -19.61 -71.65
CA ALA A 198 50.54 -18.42 -71.01
C ALA A 198 49.64 -17.90 -69.87
N ALA A 199 48.31 -18.01 -70.02
CA ALA A 199 47.35 -17.71 -68.96
C ALA A 199 47.52 -18.68 -67.78
N ALA A 200 47.60 -19.98 -68.06
CA ALA A 200 47.80 -21.02 -67.05
C ALA A 200 49.11 -20.83 -66.26
N ALA A 201 50.20 -20.42 -66.93
CA ALA A 201 51.48 -20.13 -66.28
C ALA A 201 51.44 -18.91 -65.34
N ARG A 202 50.45 -18.01 -65.49
CA ARG A 202 50.23 -16.84 -64.63
C ARG A 202 49.12 -17.01 -63.60
N GLY A 203 48.48 -18.19 -63.53
CA GLY A 203 47.40 -18.47 -62.58
C GLY A 203 46.03 -17.91 -63.00
N LEU A 204 45.82 -17.70 -64.30
CA LEU A 204 44.53 -17.32 -64.93
C LEU A 204 43.96 -18.48 -65.76
#